data_AF-A0A371PE69-F1
#
_entry.id   AF-A0A371PE69-F1
#
_cell.length_a   1.000
_cell.length_b   1.000
_cell.length_c   1.000
_cell.angle_alpha   90.00
_cell.angle_beta   90.00
_cell.angle_gamma   90.00
#
_symmetry.space_group_name_H-M   'P 1'
#
loop_
_entity.id
_entity.type
_entity.pdbx_description
1 polymer ?
#
loop_
_entity_poly.entity_id
_entity_poly.type
_entity_poly.pdbx_seq_one_letter_code
_entity_poly.pdbx_strand_id
1 'polypeptide(L)'
;MNSFVQYLDQFNVLSPSHSKIYDEYTGQGDVYQFSIDTKIEEFLLTGYSKAPCSVIMTGNAGDGKTRLCRVVYESLTGNKLSEWPDSGILDVPFDGGTVVIVKDLSELKDEVIFNVLLRLQEFIREGHAENRYFLIAANEGKLTKFLSMHSELEELAAMVKQRFLYHGHNDSQLHLVNLQDVTSSIYAERIMEEWNKEEYWSDCGSCGKASNCIILLNHRRMARKQVRDRLAEQYRLLDCLGIHLTMREILIHISYTLTGGLTCSDVQRAGYLDIEKHSKRVYFNNFYGVGMPGLESIEQGAVRHFGELDPGQASISFIDDYLLNGDISGENVIAERHARLFGEELDLLFGYYRKQIEVYRSQGNGGEEEIAELMPGFRRKYFFESEEEGELRRKLIPYVHFYTFMESLESRQKQTQVRRDLIRGLNYAFTKKLMDASETQLFAVNDNLLVHEAYSMGQVVLTVDESRDDLDRLPSRLFLTVDHETRLEMKLPVFEYLMRLADGGLNCTLKQEVDILLGTFRNDLISHSKLDEFLLVVFALDPVKGVYVRREINM
;
A
#
# COMPACT_ATOMS: atom_id res chain seq x y z
N MET A 1 -28.54 -13.20 -16.04
CA MET A 1 -27.18 -12.62 -16.05
C MET A 1 -27.08 -11.80 -14.78
N ASN A 2 -25.96 -11.86 -14.07
CA ASN A 2 -25.79 -11.07 -12.85
C ASN A 2 -25.41 -9.62 -13.24
N SER A 3 -26.22 -8.66 -12.82
CA SER A 3 -26.03 -7.23 -13.13
C SER A 3 -24.82 -6.62 -12.40
N PHE A 4 -24.45 -7.15 -11.23
CA PHE A 4 -23.24 -6.74 -10.52
C PHE A 4 -21.96 -7.10 -11.29
N VAL A 5 -21.91 -8.27 -11.94
CA VAL A 5 -20.77 -8.63 -12.80
C VAL A 5 -20.64 -7.66 -13.99
N GLN A 6 -21.76 -7.14 -14.50
CA GLN A 6 -21.75 -6.11 -15.55
C GLN A 6 -21.29 -4.75 -15.01
N TYR A 7 -21.66 -4.41 -13.78
CA TYR A 7 -21.14 -3.24 -13.08
C TYR A 7 -19.62 -3.31 -12.90
N LEU A 8 -19.08 -4.46 -12.47
CA LEU A 8 -17.63 -4.66 -12.33
C LEU A 8 -16.86 -4.51 -13.65
N ASP A 9 -17.47 -4.88 -14.78
CA ASP A 9 -16.87 -4.75 -16.11
C ASP A 9 -16.62 -3.28 -16.52
N GLN A 10 -17.29 -2.31 -15.88
CA GLN A 10 -16.97 -0.89 -16.06
C GLN A 10 -15.53 -0.55 -15.63
N PHE A 11 -14.96 -1.32 -14.71
CA PHE A 11 -13.57 -1.19 -14.23
C PHE A 11 -12.59 -2.10 -14.99
N ASN A 12 -13.04 -2.83 -16.00
CA ASN A 12 -12.21 -3.77 -16.74
C ASN A 12 -11.30 -3.04 -17.73
N VAL A 13 -9.99 -3.16 -17.54
CA VAL A 13 -8.96 -2.52 -18.39
C VAL A 13 -8.95 -3.09 -19.81
N LEU A 14 -9.48 -4.30 -19.99
CA LEU A 14 -9.54 -4.98 -21.28
C LEU A 14 -10.80 -4.61 -22.08
N SER A 15 -11.72 -3.84 -21.49
CA SER A 15 -13.00 -3.50 -22.10
C SER A 15 -12.92 -2.15 -22.84
N PRO A 16 -13.59 -2.00 -24.02
CA PRO A 16 -13.74 -0.72 -24.70
C PRO A 16 -14.44 0.35 -23.85
N SER A 17 -15.09 -0.04 -22.74
CA SER A 17 -15.74 0.87 -21.79
C SER A 17 -14.80 1.57 -20.82
N HIS A 18 -13.48 1.29 -20.85
CA HIS A 18 -12.47 1.92 -19.98
C HIS A 18 -12.49 3.46 -20.04
N SER A 19 -12.93 4.04 -21.17
CA SER A 19 -13.07 5.50 -21.32
C SER A 19 -14.07 6.12 -20.34
N LYS A 20 -15.02 5.35 -19.78
CA LYS A 20 -16.02 5.83 -18.79
C LYS A 20 -15.49 5.88 -17.35
N ILE A 21 -14.31 5.33 -17.06
CA ILE A 21 -13.69 5.42 -15.72
C ILE A 21 -13.11 6.82 -15.44
N TYR A 22 -12.86 7.58 -16.53
CA TYR A 22 -12.32 8.94 -16.45
C TYR A 22 -13.40 9.96 -16.08
N ASP A 23 -14.61 9.80 -16.62
CA ASP A 23 -15.76 10.65 -16.32
C ASP A 23 -16.64 10.01 -15.25
N GLU A 24 -16.31 10.32 -14.00
CA GLU A 24 -17.23 10.39 -12.87
C GLU A 24 -18.01 9.10 -12.50
N TYR A 25 -17.69 8.57 -11.32
CA TYR A 25 -18.43 7.46 -10.70
C TYR A 25 -19.96 7.70 -10.76
N THR A 26 -20.64 6.69 -11.29
CA THR A 26 -22.09 6.53 -11.49
C THR A 26 -22.70 7.48 -12.52
N GLY A 27 -22.88 6.97 -13.74
CA GLY A 27 -23.84 7.55 -14.67
C GLY A 27 -25.24 7.51 -14.05
N GLN A 28 -26.08 8.49 -14.37
CA GLN A 28 -27.48 8.49 -13.97
C GLN A 28 -28.15 7.18 -14.41
N GLY A 29 -28.53 6.34 -13.43
CA GLY A 29 -29.28 5.09 -13.66
C GLY A 29 -28.61 3.79 -13.24
N ASP A 30 -27.40 3.81 -12.66
CA ASP A 30 -26.76 2.60 -12.15
C ASP A 30 -27.51 2.02 -10.93
N VAL A 31 -27.80 0.72 -10.97
CA VAL A 31 -28.51 -0.03 -9.91
C VAL A 31 -27.67 -0.17 -8.64
N TYR A 32 -26.34 -0.06 -8.76
CA TYR A 32 -25.39 -0.18 -7.67
C TYR A 32 -24.72 1.17 -7.39
N GLN A 33 -25.01 1.73 -6.22
CA GLN A 33 -24.31 2.90 -5.70
C GLN A 33 -23.26 2.43 -4.69
N PHE A 34 -22.00 2.39 -5.14
CA PHE A 34 -20.88 2.05 -4.27
C PHE A 34 -20.53 3.23 -3.36
N SER A 35 -20.64 3.04 -2.05
CA SER A 35 -20.13 3.95 -1.04
C SER A 35 -19.33 3.16 -0.01
N ILE A 36 -18.13 3.64 0.30
CA ILE A 36 -17.41 3.21 1.50
C ILE A 36 -17.39 4.38 2.46
N ASP A 37 -17.72 4.10 3.72
CA ASP A 37 -17.57 5.10 4.77
C ASP A 37 -16.07 5.39 4.91
N THR A 38 -15.69 6.66 4.88
CA THR A 38 -14.30 7.10 5.03
C THR A 38 -14.23 8.21 6.07
N LYS A 39 -13.16 8.22 6.86
CA LYS A 39 -12.96 9.25 7.89
C LYS A 39 -12.90 10.65 7.29
N ILE A 40 -12.36 10.80 6.08
CA ILE A 40 -12.31 12.08 5.39
C ILE A 40 -13.70 12.59 5.01
N GLU A 41 -14.58 11.69 4.58
CA GLU A 41 -15.96 12.03 4.28
C GLU A 41 -16.69 12.48 5.55
N GLU A 42 -16.56 11.73 6.63
CA GLU A 42 -17.11 12.11 7.93
C GLU A 42 -16.54 13.46 8.43
N PHE A 43 -15.22 13.67 8.31
CA PHE A 43 -14.54 14.92 8.66
C PHE A 43 -15.11 16.12 7.89
N LEU A 44 -15.26 16.00 6.57
CA LEU A 44 -15.81 17.08 5.74
C LEU A 44 -17.26 17.37 6.11
N LEU A 45 -18.10 16.33 6.21
CA LEU A 45 -19.53 16.47 6.49
C LEU A 45 -19.80 17.05 7.90
N THR A 46 -19.07 16.58 8.91
CA THR A 46 -19.19 17.06 10.28
C THR A 46 -18.55 18.43 10.47
N GLY A 47 -17.44 18.70 9.78
CA GLY A 47 -16.71 19.98 9.82
C GLY A 47 -17.60 21.14 9.40
N TYR A 48 -18.23 21.07 8.23
CA TYR A 48 -19.14 22.12 7.76
C TYR A 48 -20.43 22.26 8.59
N SER A 49 -20.80 21.24 9.37
CA SER A 49 -22.00 21.30 10.22
C SER A 49 -21.74 21.90 11.61
N LYS A 50 -20.52 21.75 12.16
CA LYS A 50 -20.20 22.12 13.56
C LYS A 50 -19.22 23.27 13.69
N ALA A 51 -18.15 23.25 12.90
CA ALA A 51 -17.05 24.20 12.96
C ALA A 51 -16.48 24.41 11.55
N PRO A 52 -17.17 25.19 10.70
CA PRO A 52 -16.78 25.34 9.32
C PRO A 52 -15.40 25.99 9.20
N CYS A 53 -14.56 25.43 8.33
CA CYS A 53 -13.23 25.95 7.99
C CYS A 53 -12.97 25.79 6.49
N SER A 54 -11.94 26.45 5.96
CA SER A 54 -11.50 26.19 4.60
C SER A 54 -10.68 24.91 4.52
N VAL A 55 -10.89 24.11 3.48
CA VAL A 55 -10.22 22.83 3.25
C VAL A 55 -9.64 22.80 1.84
N ILE A 56 -8.35 22.49 1.75
CA ILE A 56 -7.70 22.12 0.49
C ILE A 56 -7.44 20.60 0.52
N MET A 57 -8.02 19.88 -0.42
CA MET A 57 -7.76 18.46 -0.66
C MET A 57 -6.76 18.29 -1.80
N THR A 58 -5.65 17.62 -1.53
CA THR A 58 -4.66 17.26 -2.54
C THR A 58 -4.59 15.76 -2.77
N GLY A 59 -4.06 15.34 -3.91
CA GLY A 59 -3.85 13.94 -4.25
C GLY A 59 -3.72 13.72 -5.75
N ASN A 60 -3.53 12.48 -6.15
CA ASN A 60 -3.41 12.07 -7.55
C ASN A 60 -4.79 11.97 -8.22
N ALA A 61 -4.79 11.90 -9.55
CA ALA A 61 -6.01 11.62 -10.30
C ALA A 61 -6.50 10.21 -9.95
N GLY A 62 -7.78 10.08 -9.57
CA GLY A 62 -8.34 8.80 -9.14
C GLY A 62 -8.44 8.61 -7.61
N ASP A 63 -7.92 9.52 -6.78
CA ASP A 63 -8.07 9.45 -5.30
C ASP A 63 -9.47 9.82 -4.79
N GLY A 64 -10.37 10.27 -5.67
CA GLY A 64 -11.75 10.59 -5.29
C GLY A 64 -12.00 12.01 -4.78
N LYS A 65 -11.06 12.96 -4.98
CA LYS A 65 -11.25 14.39 -4.62
C LYS A 65 -12.57 14.96 -5.14
N THR A 66 -12.87 14.77 -6.43
CA THR A 66 -14.11 15.25 -7.06
C THR A 66 -15.36 14.57 -6.49
N ARG A 67 -15.28 13.30 -6.10
CA ARG A 67 -16.37 12.58 -5.41
C ARG A 67 -16.64 13.23 -4.06
N LEU A 68 -15.60 13.51 -3.27
CA LEU A 68 -15.75 14.18 -1.97
C LEU A 68 -16.38 15.57 -2.12
N CYS A 69 -15.98 16.36 -3.12
CA CYS A 69 -16.63 17.65 -3.41
C CYS A 69 -18.13 17.48 -3.73
N ARG A 70 -18.50 16.44 -4.49
CA ARG A 70 -19.90 16.12 -4.79
C ARG A 70 -20.67 15.70 -3.53
N VAL A 71 -20.11 14.82 -2.71
CA VAL A 71 -20.74 14.38 -1.45
C VAL A 71 -21.00 15.56 -0.51
N VAL A 72 -20.04 16.48 -0.37
CA VAL A 72 -20.24 17.70 0.43
C VAL A 72 -21.36 18.56 -0.16
N TYR A 73 -21.39 18.77 -1.48
CA TYR A 73 -22.48 19.50 -2.13
C TYR A 73 -23.85 18.86 -1.85
N GLU A 74 -23.98 17.55 -2.03
CA GLU A 74 -25.24 16.83 -1.87
C GLU A 74 -25.71 16.85 -0.42
N SER A 75 -24.78 16.73 0.54
CA SER A 75 -25.11 16.83 1.96
C SER A 75 -25.53 18.23 2.39
N LEU A 76 -24.91 19.30 1.85
CA LEU A 76 -25.25 20.67 2.22
C LEU A 76 -26.56 21.14 1.58
N THR A 77 -26.85 20.70 0.36
CA THR A 77 -28.03 21.16 -0.40
C THR A 77 -29.24 20.22 -0.30
N GLY A 78 -29.02 18.96 0.06
CA GLY A 78 -30.03 17.89 -0.02
C GLY A 78 -30.37 17.48 -1.46
N ASN A 79 -29.68 18.01 -2.47
CA ASN A 79 -29.95 17.77 -3.88
C ASN A 79 -28.78 17.04 -4.54
N LYS A 80 -29.07 16.08 -5.43
CA LYS A 80 -28.05 15.45 -6.27
C LYS A 80 -27.49 16.46 -7.27
N LEU A 81 -26.16 16.57 -7.35
CA LEU A 81 -25.53 17.36 -8.40
C LEU A 81 -25.67 16.60 -9.72
N SER A 82 -26.29 17.18 -10.76
CA SER A 82 -26.39 16.50 -12.06
C SER A 82 -25.07 16.61 -12.84
N GLU A 83 -24.59 17.83 -13.02
CA GLU A 83 -23.38 18.16 -13.76
C GLU A 83 -22.63 19.29 -13.06
N TRP A 84 -21.31 19.31 -13.21
CA TRP A 84 -20.51 20.44 -12.74
C TRP A 84 -20.68 21.64 -13.68
N PRO A 85 -20.69 22.88 -13.17
CA PRO A 85 -20.71 24.06 -14.02
C PRO A 85 -19.41 24.15 -14.84
N ASP A 86 -19.47 24.77 -16.02
CA ASP A 86 -18.31 25.01 -16.89
C ASP A 86 -17.18 25.78 -16.19
N SER A 87 -17.50 26.56 -15.16
CA SER A 87 -16.54 27.27 -14.31
C SER A 87 -15.71 26.35 -13.41
N GLY A 88 -16.17 25.12 -13.16
CA GLY A 88 -15.61 24.21 -12.15
C GLY A 88 -15.77 24.68 -10.70
N ILE A 89 -16.55 25.75 -10.46
CA ILE A 89 -16.70 26.41 -9.16
C ILE A 89 -18.19 26.53 -8.82
N LEU A 90 -18.56 26.13 -7.60
CA LEU A 90 -19.91 26.23 -7.04
C LEU A 90 -19.89 27.02 -5.73
N ASP A 91 -20.77 28.02 -5.62
CA ASP A 91 -21.09 28.66 -4.36
C ASP A 91 -22.28 27.94 -3.73
N VAL A 92 -22.08 27.31 -2.56
CA VAL A 92 -23.07 26.49 -1.88
C VAL A 92 -23.47 27.14 -0.55
N PRO A 93 -24.68 27.72 -0.44
CA PRO A 93 -25.16 28.24 0.83
C PRO A 93 -25.51 27.10 1.80
N PHE A 94 -25.26 27.30 3.08
CA PHE A 94 -25.62 26.40 4.18
C PHE A 94 -25.85 27.21 5.47
N ASP A 95 -26.32 26.56 6.55
CA ASP A 95 -26.68 27.26 7.81
C ASP A 95 -25.53 28.07 8.41
N GLY A 96 -24.29 27.61 8.23
CA GLY A 96 -23.08 28.26 8.73
C GLY A 96 -22.44 29.25 7.76
N GLY A 97 -23.05 29.56 6.60
CA GLY A 97 -22.53 30.54 5.65
C GLY A 97 -22.54 30.07 4.18
N THR A 98 -21.43 30.25 3.47
CA THR A 98 -21.28 29.79 2.07
C THR A 98 -19.96 29.05 1.88
N VAL A 99 -20.02 27.86 1.29
CA VAL A 99 -18.83 27.10 0.87
C VAL A 99 -18.62 27.30 -0.63
N VAL A 100 -17.43 27.75 -1.01
CA VAL A 100 -16.96 27.79 -2.41
C VAL A 100 -16.28 26.47 -2.73
N ILE A 101 -16.97 25.60 -3.47
CA ILE A 101 -16.45 24.29 -3.88
C ILE A 101 -15.75 24.43 -5.24
N VAL A 102 -14.49 24.04 -5.31
CA VAL A 102 -13.67 24.02 -6.52
C VAL A 102 -13.37 22.57 -6.89
N LYS A 103 -13.92 22.12 -8.02
CA LYS A 103 -13.91 20.70 -8.47
C LYS A 103 -12.51 20.14 -8.70
N ASP A 104 -11.71 20.86 -9.48
CA ASP A 104 -10.30 20.59 -9.73
C ASP A 104 -9.62 21.89 -10.13
N LEU A 105 -8.84 22.44 -9.21
CA LEU A 105 -8.03 23.64 -9.43
C LEU A 105 -7.07 23.45 -10.61
N SER A 106 -6.72 22.22 -10.94
CA SER A 106 -5.77 21.87 -12.00
C SER A 106 -6.33 22.02 -13.41
N GLU A 107 -7.65 22.07 -13.58
CA GLU A 107 -8.30 22.23 -14.89
C GLU A 107 -8.66 23.69 -15.19
N LEU A 108 -8.54 24.57 -14.19
CA LEU A 108 -8.87 25.99 -14.32
C LEU A 108 -7.74 26.77 -15.02
N LYS A 109 -8.14 27.90 -15.62
CA LYS A 109 -7.22 28.90 -16.18
C LYS A 109 -6.48 29.61 -15.05
N ASP A 110 -5.22 29.99 -15.29
CA ASP A 110 -4.35 30.62 -14.29
C ASP A 110 -4.97 31.87 -13.63
N GLU A 111 -5.65 32.71 -14.41
CA GLU A 111 -6.37 33.89 -13.89
C GLU A 111 -7.45 33.51 -12.87
N VAL A 112 -8.17 32.41 -13.11
CA VAL A 112 -9.23 31.93 -12.20
C VAL A 112 -8.60 31.33 -10.94
N ILE A 113 -7.53 30.54 -11.09
CA ILE A 113 -6.78 29.97 -9.97
C ILE A 113 -6.26 31.09 -9.06
N PHE A 114 -5.62 32.11 -9.65
CA PHE A 114 -5.11 33.25 -8.91
C PHE A 114 -6.21 33.93 -8.08
N ASN A 115 -7.35 34.25 -8.72
CA ASN A 115 -8.46 34.90 -8.04
C ASN A 115 -9.06 34.04 -6.90
N VAL A 116 -9.17 32.72 -7.09
CA VAL A 116 -9.68 31.81 -6.05
C VAL A 116 -8.72 31.76 -4.86
N LEU A 117 -7.43 31.57 -5.11
CA LEU A 117 -6.42 31.47 -4.04
C LEU A 117 -6.20 32.81 -3.32
N LEU A 118 -6.27 33.92 -4.05
CA LEU A 118 -6.19 35.26 -3.46
C LEU A 118 -7.36 35.50 -2.51
N ARG A 119 -8.60 35.19 -2.95
CA ARG A 119 -9.77 35.28 -2.07
C ARG A 119 -9.64 34.37 -0.86
N LEU A 120 -9.18 33.13 -1.03
CA LEU A 120 -8.94 32.23 0.10
C LEU A 120 -7.99 32.87 1.12
N GLN A 121 -6.87 33.45 0.67
CA GLN A 121 -5.91 34.13 1.54
C GLN A 121 -6.56 35.32 2.28
N GLU A 122 -7.34 36.14 1.59
CA GLU A 122 -8.07 37.27 2.17
C GLU A 122 -9.06 36.81 3.26
N PHE A 123 -9.88 35.80 2.98
CA PHE A 123 -10.84 35.26 3.94
C PHE A 123 -10.16 34.61 5.15
N ILE A 124 -9.03 33.93 4.97
CA ILE A 124 -8.23 33.41 6.09
C ILE A 124 -7.72 34.57 6.97
N ARG A 125 -7.18 35.62 6.35
CA ARG A 125 -6.66 36.80 7.06
C ARG A 125 -7.73 37.50 7.90
N GLU A 126 -8.96 37.56 7.39
CA GLU A 126 -10.12 38.13 8.07
C GLU A 126 -10.79 37.17 9.07
N GLY A 127 -10.24 35.95 9.25
CA GLY A 127 -10.80 34.95 10.15
C GLY A 127 -12.18 34.47 9.74
N HIS A 128 -12.45 34.43 8.43
CA HIS A 128 -13.75 34.09 7.84
C HIS A 128 -14.91 34.94 8.38
N ALA A 129 -14.71 36.24 8.60
CA ALA A 129 -15.71 37.14 9.18
C ALA A 129 -17.06 37.18 8.42
N GLU A 130 -17.07 36.95 7.10
CA GLU A 130 -18.29 36.86 6.29
C GLU A 130 -18.89 35.44 6.23
N ASN A 131 -18.42 34.50 7.05
CA ASN A 131 -18.80 33.08 7.02
C ASN A 131 -18.66 32.45 5.63
N ARG A 132 -17.57 32.79 4.92
CA ARG A 132 -17.25 32.24 3.61
C ARG A 132 -16.04 31.31 3.69
N TYR A 133 -16.23 30.08 3.25
CA TYR A 133 -15.25 28.98 3.35
C TYR A 133 -14.98 28.39 1.98
N PHE A 134 -13.89 27.64 1.84
CA PHE A 134 -13.50 27.02 0.57
C PHE A 134 -13.34 25.52 0.73
N LEU A 135 -13.75 24.76 -0.28
CA LEU A 135 -13.41 23.35 -0.46
C LEU A 135 -12.72 23.20 -1.81
N ILE A 136 -11.39 23.07 -1.81
CA ILE A 136 -10.59 23.09 -3.03
C ILE A 136 -9.97 21.73 -3.26
N ALA A 137 -10.36 21.05 -4.34
CA ALA A 137 -9.62 19.90 -4.83
C ALA A 137 -8.50 20.36 -5.77
N ALA A 138 -7.27 19.90 -5.55
CA ALA A 138 -6.12 20.27 -6.36
C ALA A 138 -5.12 19.10 -6.53
N ASN A 139 -4.28 19.18 -7.57
CA ASN A 139 -3.03 18.42 -7.61
C ASN A 139 -1.97 19.12 -6.75
N GLU A 140 -1.27 18.37 -5.91
CA GLU A 140 -0.25 18.90 -4.99
C GLU A 140 0.83 19.71 -5.72
N GLY A 141 1.40 19.15 -6.80
CA GLY A 141 2.47 19.79 -7.57
C GLY A 141 2.01 21.03 -8.31
N LYS A 142 0.79 21.04 -8.88
CA LYS A 142 0.23 22.24 -9.52
C LYS A 142 -0.05 23.34 -8.49
N LEU A 143 -0.61 23.00 -7.32
CA LEU A 143 -0.87 23.96 -6.25
C LEU A 143 0.42 24.60 -5.73
N THR A 144 1.41 23.80 -5.35
CA THR A 144 2.69 24.32 -4.83
C THR A 144 3.45 25.14 -5.87
N LYS A 145 3.50 24.67 -7.12
CA LYS A 145 4.10 25.43 -8.22
C LYS A 145 3.42 26.78 -8.40
N PHE A 146 2.08 26.81 -8.44
CA PHE A 146 1.33 28.04 -8.61
C PHE A 146 1.61 29.03 -7.47
N LEU A 147 1.51 28.57 -6.21
CA LEU A 147 1.82 29.38 -5.03
C LEU A 147 3.24 29.97 -5.06
N SER A 148 4.22 29.22 -5.57
CA SER A 148 5.62 29.69 -5.68
C SER A 148 5.86 30.77 -6.75
N MET A 149 4.95 30.90 -7.73
CA MET A 149 5.09 31.83 -8.85
C MET A 149 4.43 33.20 -8.61
N HIS A 150 3.60 33.31 -7.58
CA HIS A 150 2.81 34.50 -7.27
C HIS A 150 3.15 35.03 -5.88
N SER A 151 3.94 36.11 -5.83
CA SER A 151 4.37 36.75 -4.58
C SER A 151 3.19 37.26 -3.75
N GLU A 152 2.08 37.61 -4.38
CA GLU A 152 0.85 38.06 -3.74
C GLU A 152 0.20 36.97 -2.88
N LEU A 153 0.57 35.70 -3.10
CA LEU A 153 0.08 34.53 -2.37
C LEU A 153 1.10 34.00 -1.34
N GLU A 154 2.12 34.78 -0.99
CA GLU A 154 3.22 34.33 -0.11
C GLU A 154 2.73 33.83 1.27
N GLU A 155 1.73 34.48 1.85
CA GLU A 155 1.15 34.06 3.13
C GLU A 155 0.48 32.68 3.01
N LEU A 156 -0.36 32.49 1.99
CA LEU A 156 -0.99 31.20 1.71
C LEU A 156 0.05 30.13 1.36
N ALA A 157 1.08 30.47 0.60
CA ALA A 157 2.18 29.58 0.27
C ALA A 157 2.90 29.07 1.52
N ALA A 158 3.19 29.97 2.47
CA ALA A 158 3.81 29.61 3.74
C ALA A 158 2.90 28.68 4.58
N MET A 159 1.60 28.99 4.67
CA MET A 159 0.62 28.18 5.40
C MET A 159 0.47 26.76 4.80
N VAL A 160 0.37 26.67 3.48
CA VAL A 160 0.29 25.39 2.76
C VAL A 160 1.57 24.57 2.95
N LYS A 161 2.75 25.20 2.84
CA LYS A 161 4.03 24.51 3.02
C LYS A 161 4.18 23.90 4.41
N GLN A 162 3.81 24.63 5.47
CA GLN A 162 3.87 24.12 6.85
C GLN A 162 2.95 22.91 7.05
N ARG A 163 1.75 22.94 6.46
CA ARG A 163 0.78 21.84 6.56
C ARG A 163 1.17 20.59 5.78
N PHE A 164 1.89 20.75 4.65
CA PHE A 164 2.50 19.60 3.95
C PHE A 164 3.62 18.94 4.78
N LEU A 165 4.40 19.74 5.53
CA LEU A 165 5.46 19.21 6.38
C LEU A 165 4.89 18.46 7.60
N TYR A 166 3.83 18.98 8.21
CA TYR A 166 3.21 18.36 9.37
C TYR A 166 1.73 18.73 9.48
N HIS A 167 0.88 17.70 9.56
CA HIS A 167 -0.58 17.85 9.62
C HIS A 167 -1.08 18.62 10.85
N GLY A 168 -0.33 18.61 11.96
CA GLY A 168 -0.68 19.36 13.17
C GLY A 168 -0.62 20.89 13.01
N HIS A 169 -0.15 21.40 11.87
CA HIS A 169 -0.29 22.81 11.50
C HIS A 169 -1.67 23.17 10.91
N ASN A 170 -2.58 22.19 10.77
CA ASN A 170 -3.98 22.48 10.47
C ASN A 170 -4.64 23.20 11.67
N ASP A 171 -5.49 24.17 11.38
CA ASP A 171 -6.14 25.02 12.38
C ASP A 171 -7.58 25.37 11.98
N SER A 172 -8.26 26.15 12.80
CA SER A 172 -9.66 26.53 12.58
C SER A 172 -9.91 27.35 11.30
N GLN A 173 -8.88 27.88 10.65
CA GLN A 173 -9.03 28.67 9.42
C GLN A 173 -8.81 27.80 8.18
N LEU A 174 -7.73 27.03 8.16
CA LEU A 174 -7.34 26.23 7.00
C LEU A 174 -6.87 24.83 7.38
N HIS A 175 -7.50 23.83 6.75
CA HIS A 175 -7.04 22.45 6.72
C HIS A 175 -6.50 22.11 5.33
N LEU A 176 -5.34 21.45 5.31
CA LEU A 176 -4.79 20.80 4.12
C LEU A 176 -4.80 19.29 4.35
N VAL A 177 -5.47 18.57 3.46
CA VAL A 177 -5.61 17.11 3.52
C VAL A 177 -5.03 16.51 2.24
N ASN A 178 -3.95 15.75 2.37
CA ASN A 178 -3.41 14.97 1.26
C ASN A 178 -4.03 13.57 1.24
N LEU A 179 -4.81 13.24 0.21
CA LEU A 179 -5.43 11.92 0.09
C LEU A 179 -4.42 10.79 -0.18
N GLN A 180 -3.18 11.13 -0.55
CA GLN A 180 -2.07 10.17 -0.63
C GLN A 180 -1.59 9.68 0.74
N ASP A 181 -2.04 10.29 1.83
CA ASP A 181 -1.76 9.84 3.20
C ASP A 181 -2.68 8.70 3.67
N VAL A 182 -3.73 8.40 2.89
CA VAL A 182 -4.67 7.32 3.20
C VAL A 182 -3.99 5.97 2.98
N THR A 183 -4.30 5.01 3.84
CA THR A 183 -3.77 3.65 3.73
C THR A 183 -4.59 2.82 2.75
N SER A 184 -3.95 2.38 1.67
CA SER A 184 -4.56 1.62 0.58
C SER A 184 -5.21 0.32 1.09
N SER A 185 -4.60 -0.33 2.09
CA SER A 185 -5.13 -1.57 2.67
C SER A 185 -6.50 -1.42 3.31
N ILE A 186 -6.79 -0.29 3.97
CA ILE A 186 -8.11 -0.04 4.58
C ILE A 186 -9.16 0.03 3.49
N TYR A 187 -8.88 0.78 2.42
CA TYR A 187 -9.82 0.95 1.32
C TYR A 187 -10.04 -0.35 0.55
N ALA A 188 -8.97 -1.09 0.26
CA ALA A 188 -9.07 -2.39 -0.38
C ALA A 188 -9.88 -3.39 0.44
N GLU A 189 -9.67 -3.44 1.76
CA GLU A 189 -10.44 -4.30 2.66
C GLU A 189 -11.94 -3.95 2.62
N ARG A 190 -12.30 -2.66 2.80
CA ARG A 190 -13.69 -2.20 2.74
C ARG A 190 -14.35 -2.49 1.39
N ILE A 191 -13.63 -2.27 0.28
CA ILE A 191 -14.12 -2.61 -1.08
C ILE A 191 -14.36 -4.11 -1.20
N MET A 192 -13.41 -4.95 -0.78
CA MET A 192 -13.55 -6.41 -0.86
C MET A 192 -14.69 -6.91 0.02
N GLU A 193 -14.92 -6.32 1.18
CA GLU A 193 -16.06 -6.65 2.04
C GLU A 193 -17.38 -6.28 1.38
N GLU A 194 -17.50 -5.05 0.86
CA GLU A 194 -18.69 -4.58 0.17
C GLU A 194 -19.01 -5.43 -1.07
N TRP A 195 -18.03 -5.63 -1.95
CA TRP A 195 -18.23 -6.33 -3.22
C TRP A 195 -18.44 -7.83 -3.07
N ASN A 196 -18.10 -8.42 -1.92
CA ASN A 196 -18.39 -9.82 -1.62
C ASN A 196 -19.64 -10.04 -0.76
N LYS A 197 -20.50 -9.02 -0.58
CA LYS A 197 -21.82 -9.24 0.04
C LYS A 197 -22.68 -10.16 -0.83
N GLU A 198 -23.26 -11.20 -0.22
CA GLU A 198 -24.07 -12.22 -0.89
C GLU A 198 -25.24 -11.64 -1.72
N GLU A 199 -25.79 -10.49 -1.33
CA GLU A 199 -26.86 -9.80 -2.04
C GLU A 199 -26.50 -9.40 -3.49
N TYR A 200 -25.24 -9.11 -3.77
CA TYR A 200 -24.76 -8.80 -5.12
C TYR A 200 -24.57 -10.05 -5.99
N TRP A 201 -24.58 -11.24 -5.39
CA TRP A 201 -24.27 -12.51 -6.05
C TRP A 201 -25.45 -13.48 -6.11
N SER A 202 -26.62 -13.11 -5.57
CA SER A 202 -27.81 -13.97 -5.51
C SER A 202 -28.24 -14.54 -6.86
N ASP A 203 -28.13 -13.74 -7.93
CA ASP A 203 -28.46 -14.14 -9.31
C ASP A 203 -27.61 -15.30 -9.83
N CYS A 204 -26.42 -15.50 -9.26
CA CYS A 204 -25.53 -16.60 -9.62
C CYS A 204 -26.01 -17.94 -9.04
N GLY A 205 -26.85 -17.94 -8.00
CA GLY A 205 -27.37 -19.15 -7.36
C GLY A 205 -28.24 -20.01 -8.29
N SER A 206 -28.99 -19.38 -9.20
CA SER A 206 -29.83 -20.06 -10.20
C SER A 206 -29.16 -20.22 -11.57
N CYS A 207 -27.86 -19.89 -11.69
CA CYS A 207 -27.15 -19.93 -12.96
C CYS A 207 -26.78 -21.37 -13.36
N GLY A 208 -27.27 -21.83 -14.52
CA GLY A 208 -26.98 -23.19 -15.03
C GLY A 208 -25.50 -23.48 -15.35
N LYS A 209 -24.64 -22.46 -15.33
CA LYS A 209 -23.18 -22.58 -15.52
C LYS A 209 -22.39 -22.39 -14.23
N ALA A 210 -23.06 -22.32 -13.07
CA ALA A 210 -22.42 -22.00 -11.78
C ALA A 210 -21.23 -22.92 -11.43
N SER A 211 -21.29 -24.21 -11.75
CA SER A 211 -20.19 -25.17 -11.50
C SER A 211 -18.92 -24.90 -12.33
N ASN A 212 -19.07 -24.21 -13.47
CA ASN A 212 -17.99 -23.93 -14.41
C ASN A 212 -17.69 -22.41 -14.47
N CYS A 213 -18.21 -21.64 -13.51
CA CYS A 213 -18.08 -20.20 -13.46
C CYS A 213 -16.91 -19.80 -12.57
N ILE A 214 -15.79 -19.40 -13.18
CA ILE A 214 -14.61 -18.96 -12.42
C ILE A 214 -14.87 -17.68 -11.61
N ILE A 215 -15.69 -16.78 -12.14
CA ILE A 215 -16.07 -15.53 -11.45
C ILE A 215 -16.76 -15.86 -10.11
N LEU A 216 -17.69 -16.81 -10.12
CA LEU A 216 -18.40 -17.24 -8.91
C LEU A 216 -17.47 -17.98 -7.93
N LEU A 217 -16.53 -18.78 -8.44
CA LEU A 217 -15.51 -19.42 -7.60
C LEU A 217 -14.64 -18.38 -6.89
N ASN A 218 -14.14 -17.38 -7.63
CA ASN A 218 -13.31 -16.31 -7.10
C ASN A 218 -14.06 -15.53 -6.01
N HIS A 219 -15.31 -15.14 -6.27
CA HIS A 219 -16.17 -14.53 -5.27
C HIS A 219 -16.28 -15.39 -4.00
N ARG A 220 -16.62 -16.67 -4.12
CA ARG A 220 -16.76 -17.58 -2.96
C ARG A 220 -15.47 -17.71 -2.15
N ARG A 221 -14.30 -17.69 -2.80
CA ARG A 221 -13.00 -17.74 -2.12
C ARG A 221 -12.69 -16.40 -1.46
N MET A 222 -12.85 -15.29 -2.17
CA MET A 222 -12.66 -13.94 -1.65
C MET A 222 -13.70 -13.54 -0.60
N ALA A 223 -14.85 -14.20 -0.51
CA ALA A 223 -15.83 -13.99 0.56
C ALA A 223 -15.37 -14.59 1.91
N ARG A 224 -14.36 -15.48 1.92
CA ARG A 224 -13.79 -16.04 3.15
C ARG A 224 -12.94 -14.99 3.85
N LYS A 225 -13.21 -14.75 5.14
CA LYS A 225 -12.47 -13.76 5.95
C LYS A 225 -10.96 -13.96 5.88
N GLN A 226 -10.48 -15.19 6.06
CA GLN A 226 -9.04 -15.51 6.01
C GLN A 226 -8.39 -15.10 4.68
N VAL A 227 -9.07 -15.31 3.55
CA VAL A 227 -8.56 -14.95 2.23
C VAL A 227 -8.56 -13.42 2.08
N ARG A 228 -9.63 -12.73 2.50
CA ARG A 228 -9.66 -11.24 2.50
C ARG A 228 -8.56 -10.64 3.36
N ASP A 229 -8.38 -11.11 4.58
CA ASP A 229 -7.35 -10.64 5.51
C ASP A 229 -5.96 -10.75 4.84
N ARG A 230 -5.70 -11.86 4.14
CA ARG A 230 -4.43 -12.10 3.43
C ARG A 230 -4.30 -11.27 2.15
N LEU A 231 -5.38 -10.98 1.44
CA LEU A 231 -5.37 -10.05 0.31
C LEU A 231 -5.11 -8.61 0.79
N ALA A 232 -5.77 -8.18 1.87
CA ALA A 232 -5.57 -6.88 2.49
C ALA A 232 -4.13 -6.74 3.04
N GLU A 233 -3.53 -7.81 3.57
CA GLU A 233 -2.12 -7.88 3.98
C GLU A 233 -1.17 -7.55 2.81
N GLN A 234 -1.50 -7.92 1.57
CA GLN A 234 -0.68 -7.57 0.40
C GLN A 234 -0.75 -6.07 0.08
N TYR A 235 -1.93 -5.44 0.18
CA TYR A 235 -2.02 -3.98 0.08
C TYR A 235 -1.25 -3.30 1.22
N ARG A 236 -1.32 -3.90 2.42
CA ARG A 236 -0.59 -3.38 3.58
C ARG A 236 0.91 -3.44 3.39
N LEU A 237 1.41 -4.45 2.68
CA LEU A 237 2.81 -4.52 2.26
C LEU A 237 3.19 -3.33 1.37
N LEU A 238 2.35 -2.94 0.39
CA LEU A 238 2.57 -1.74 -0.43
C LEU A 238 2.59 -0.46 0.40
N ASP A 239 1.67 -0.31 1.36
CA ASP A 239 1.65 0.85 2.25
C ASP A 239 2.96 0.97 3.06
N CYS A 240 3.50 -0.16 3.54
CA CYS A 240 4.79 -0.23 4.24
C CYS A 240 6.00 0.00 3.34
N LEU A 241 5.89 -0.28 2.03
CA LEU A 241 6.87 0.14 1.02
C LEU A 241 6.75 1.64 0.69
N GLY A 242 5.67 2.28 1.11
CA GLY A 242 5.36 3.68 0.82
C GLY A 242 4.86 3.89 -0.61
N ILE A 243 4.24 2.86 -1.20
CA ILE A 243 3.56 2.90 -2.49
C ILE A 243 2.09 3.20 -2.22
N HIS A 244 1.61 4.35 -2.68
CA HIS A 244 0.21 4.74 -2.60
C HIS A 244 -0.55 4.25 -3.84
N LEU A 245 -1.67 3.56 -3.64
CA LEU A 245 -2.59 3.23 -4.71
C LEU A 245 -3.81 4.14 -4.65
N THR A 246 -4.15 4.74 -5.77
CA THR A 246 -5.37 5.53 -5.90
C THR A 246 -6.61 4.65 -5.78
N MET A 247 -7.73 5.23 -5.36
CA MET A 247 -9.01 4.51 -5.28
C MET A 247 -9.38 3.85 -6.62
N ARG A 248 -9.13 4.53 -7.73
CA ARG A 248 -9.33 3.97 -9.07
C ARG A 248 -8.52 2.69 -9.30
N GLU A 249 -7.23 2.70 -8.97
CA GLU A 249 -6.37 1.53 -9.15
C GLU A 249 -6.81 0.35 -8.29
N ILE A 250 -7.24 0.61 -7.04
CA ILE A 250 -7.76 -0.43 -6.15
C ILE A 250 -9.04 -1.05 -6.74
N LEU A 251 -9.97 -0.24 -7.22
CA LEU A 251 -11.24 -0.72 -7.80
C LEU A 251 -11.03 -1.52 -9.08
N ILE A 252 -10.14 -1.05 -9.98
CA ILE A 252 -9.74 -1.79 -11.19
C ILE A 252 -9.12 -3.13 -10.81
N HIS A 253 -8.19 -3.12 -9.85
CA HIS A 253 -7.45 -4.31 -9.45
C HIS A 253 -8.35 -5.36 -8.78
N ILE A 254 -9.23 -4.97 -7.86
CA ILE A 254 -10.17 -5.90 -7.22
C ILE A 254 -11.19 -6.44 -8.22
N SER A 255 -11.67 -5.60 -9.15
CA SER A 255 -12.61 -6.02 -10.20
C SER A 255 -11.98 -7.10 -11.08
N TYR A 256 -10.74 -6.88 -11.53
CA TYR A 256 -10.00 -7.89 -12.28
C TYR A 256 -9.70 -9.14 -11.44
N THR A 257 -9.39 -8.99 -10.16
CA THR A 257 -9.15 -10.12 -9.26
C THR A 257 -10.38 -11.04 -9.17
N LEU A 258 -11.58 -10.46 -9.03
CA LEU A 258 -12.85 -11.19 -9.01
C LEU A 258 -13.19 -11.82 -10.36
N THR A 259 -13.12 -11.04 -11.45
CA THR A 259 -13.70 -11.42 -12.74
C THR A 259 -12.71 -12.07 -13.70
N GLY A 260 -11.41 -11.83 -13.55
CA GLY A 260 -10.39 -12.17 -14.53
C GLY A 260 -10.55 -11.47 -15.87
N GLY A 261 -11.30 -10.35 -15.91
CA GLY A 261 -11.70 -9.65 -17.12
C GLY A 261 -12.80 -10.36 -17.92
N LEU A 262 -13.48 -11.35 -17.33
CA LEU A 262 -14.57 -12.09 -17.95
C LEU A 262 -15.93 -11.52 -17.52
N THR A 263 -16.92 -11.64 -18.40
CA THR A 263 -18.32 -11.32 -18.11
C THR A 263 -19.18 -12.58 -17.97
N CYS A 264 -20.41 -12.43 -17.48
CA CYS A 264 -21.39 -13.52 -17.51
C CYS A 264 -21.62 -14.07 -18.93
N SER A 265 -21.55 -13.23 -19.96
CA SER A 265 -21.74 -13.65 -21.35
C SER A 265 -20.63 -14.59 -21.82
N ASP A 266 -19.40 -14.34 -21.40
CA ASP A 266 -18.24 -15.18 -21.73
C ASP A 266 -18.35 -16.56 -21.09
N VAL A 267 -18.74 -16.61 -19.81
CA VAL A 267 -18.98 -17.88 -19.10
C VAL A 267 -20.12 -18.68 -19.73
N GLN A 268 -21.19 -18.02 -20.18
CA GLN A 268 -22.34 -18.71 -20.80
C GLN A 268 -21.99 -19.31 -22.17
N ARG A 269 -21.15 -18.63 -22.94
CA ARG A 269 -20.69 -19.07 -24.28
C ARG A 269 -19.53 -20.06 -24.23
N ALA A 270 -18.88 -20.21 -23.08
CA ALA A 270 -17.70 -21.05 -22.90
C ALA A 270 -17.94 -22.52 -23.30
N GLY A 271 -17.13 -23.00 -24.23
CA GLY A 271 -16.95 -24.43 -24.52
C GLY A 271 -15.89 -25.07 -23.61
N TYR A 272 -15.52 -26.32 -23.90
CA TYR A 272 -14.53 -27.06 -23.10
C TYR A 272 -13.16 -26.38 -23.05
N LEU A 273 -12.63 -25.94 -24.20
CA LEU A 273 -11.34 -25.25 -24.29
C LEU A 273 -11.35 -23.89 -23.58
N ASP A 274 -12.50 -23.22 -23.53
CA ASP A 274 -12.64 -21.94 -22.83
C ASP A 274 -12.65 -22.15 -21.32
N ILE A 275 -13.26 -23.24 -20.83
CA ILE A 275 -13.25 -23.59 -19.40
C ILE A 275 -11.81 -23.78 -18.90
N GLU A 276 -10.95 -24.43 -19.68
CA GLU A 276 -9.52 -24.59 -19.33
C GLU A 276 -8.77 -23.25 -19.32
N LYS A 277 -9.10 -22.31 -20.22
CA LYS A 277 -8.52 -20.97 -20.18
C LYS A 277 -9.06 -20.16 -19.01
N HIS A 278 -10.36 -20.26 -18.73
CA HIS A 278 -11.03 -19.58 -17.64
C HIS A 278 -10.55 -20.10 -16.28
N SER A 279 -10.21 -21.38 -16.13
CA SER A 279 -9.66 -21.91 -14.88
C SER A 279 -8.31 -21.29 -14.50
N LYS A 280 -7.57 -20.73 -15.46
CA LYS A 280 -6.33 -19.99 -15.18
C LYS A 280 -6.60 -18.58 -14.59
N ARG A 281 -7.84 -18.07 -14.74
CA ARG A 281 -8.34 -16.77 -14.21
C ARG A 281 -8.81 -16.87 -12.76
N VAL A 282 -8.12 -17.67 -11.94
CA VAL A 282 -8.37 -17.78 -10.49
C VAL A 282 -7.89 -16.53 -9.76
N TYR A 283 -8.58 -16.14 -8.69
CA TYR A 283 -8.33 -14.89 -7.98
C TYR A 283 -6.87 -14.73 -7.55
N PHE A 284 -6.25 -15.81 -7.05
CA PHE A 284 -4.86 -15.78 -6.60
C PHE A 284 -3.84 -15.65 -7.75
N ASN A 285 -4.22 -15.91 -9.01
CA ASN A 285 -3.41 -15.58 -10.18
C ASN A 285 -3.71 -14.17 -10.67
N ASN A 286 -4.99 -13.81 -10.73
CA ASN A 286 -5.44 -12.50 -11.19
C ASN A 286 -4.89 -11.37 -10.32
N PHE A 287 -4.81 -11.58 -9.01
CA PHE A 287 -4.26 -10.61 -8.04
C PHE A 287 -2.84 -10.15 -8.42
N TYR A 288 -2.02 -11.08 -8.90
CA TYR A 288 -0.64 -10.82 -9.33
C TYR A 288 -0.50 -10.60 -10.84
N GLY A 289 -1.61 -10.41 -11.57
CA GLY A 289 -1.59 -10.11 -13.00
C GLY A 289 -1.19 -11.26 -13.92
N VAL A 290 -1.20 -12.50 -13.41
CA VAL A 290 -0.65 -13.65 -14.13
C VAL A 290 -1.51 -13.96 -15.37
N GLY A 291 -0.87 -13.89 -16.54
CA GLY A 291 -1.55 -14.08 -17.83
C GLY A 291 -2.50 -12.94 -18.21
N MET A 292 -2.44 -11.78 -17.55
CA MET A 292 -3.24 -10.61 -17.91
C MET A 292 -2.83 -10.10 -19.30
N PRO A 293 -3.76 -10.03 -20.28
CA PRO A 293 -3.46 -9.47 -21.59
C PRO A 293 -3.10 -7.98 -21.49
N GLY A 294 -2.16 -7.50 -22.32
CA GLY A 294 -1.88 -6.06 -22.42
C GLY A 294 -1.18 -5.45 -21.21
N LEU A 295 -0.52 -6.24 -20.36
CA LEU A 295 0.24 -5.77 -19.19
C LEU A 295 1.25 -4.64 -19.53
N GLU A 296 1.76 -4.62 -20.77
CA GLU A 296 2.71 -3.63 -21.28
C GLU A 296 2.07 -2.29 -21.70
N SER A 297 0.77 -2.26 -22.01
CA SER A 297 0.04 -1.07 -22.49
C SER A 297 -0.78 -0.36 -21.41
N ILE A 298 -0.96 -1.01 -20.27
CA ILE A 298 -1.70 -0.46 -19.13
C ILE A 298 -0.75 0.45 -18.37
N GLU A 299 -1.08 1.74 -18.25
CA GLU A 299 -0.38 2.65 -17.35
C GLU A 299 -0.23 1.97 -15.99
N GLN A 300 1.03 1.88 -15.56
CA GLN A 300 1.55 0.95 -14.56
C GLN A 300 0.88 1.12 -13.19
N GLY A 301 -0.25 0.43 -12.95
CA GLY A 301 -0.99 0.47 -11.68
C GLY A 301 -0.63 -0.66 -10.71
N ALA A 302 -1.53 -0.93 -9.77
CA ALA A 302 -1.38 -1.90 -8.67
C ALA A 302 -0.82 -3.28 -9.08
N VAL A 303 -1.22 -3.82 -10.24
CA VAL A 303 -0.80 -5.15 -10.72
C VAL A 303 0.72 -5.26 -10.85
N ARG A 304 1.40 -4.21 -11.33
CA ARG A 304 2.86 -4.23 -11.49
C ARG A 304 3.54 -4.38 -10.13
N HIS A 305 3.11 -3.57 -9.16
CA HIS A 305 3.66 -3.62 -7.80
C HIS A 305 3.43 -4.98 -7.15
N PHE A 306 2.24 -5.57 -7.33
CA PHE A 306 2.00 -6.92 -6.80
C PHE A 306 2.81 -7.99 -7.53
N GLY A 307 3.01 -7.89 -8.84
CA GLY A 307 3.82 -8.85 -9.59
C GLY A 307 5.25 -9.01 -9.05
N GLU A 308 5.88 -7.92 -8.60
CA GLU A 308 7.19 -7.92 -7.95
C GLU A 308 7.17 -8.59 -6.55
N LEU A 309 5.98 -8.76 -5.97
CA LEU A 309 5.72 -9.32 -4.65
C LEU A 309 5.08 -10.72 -4.72
N ASP A 310 5.01 -11.35 -5.89
CA ASP A 310 4.31 -12.63 -6.11
C ASP A 310 4.93 -13.76 -5.27
N PRO A 311 4.21 -14.32 -4.28
CA PRO A 311 4.69 -15.44 -3.45
C PRO A 311 4.88 -16.72 -4.28
N GLY A 312 4.31 -16.80 -5.49
CA GLY A 312 4.55 -17.88 -6.44
C GLY A 312 6.00 -18.00 -6.90
N GLN A 313 6.76 -16.91 -6.87
CA GLN A 313 8.17 -16.88 -7.28
C GLN A 313 9.11 -17.38 -6.17
N ALA A 314 8.65 -17.40 -4.91
CA ALA A 314 9.44 -17.88 -3.78
C ALA A 314 9.44 -19.41 -3.74
N SER A 315 10.61 -20.03 -3.92
CA SER A 315 10.81 -21.48 -3.82
C SER A 315 11.31 -21.83 -2.42
N ILE A 316 10.48 -22.52 -1.64
CA ILE A 316 10.82 -22.94 -0.27
C ILE A 316 10.65 -24.45 -0.20
N SER A 317 11.76 -25.16 0.03
CA SER A 317 11.79 -26.63 -0.06
C SER A 317 10.72 -27.32 0.78
N PHE A 318 10.46 -26.85 2.01
CA PHE A 318 9.42 -27.45 2.87
C PHE A 318 8.00 -27.24 2.31
N ILE A 319 7.72 -26.06 1.75
CA ILE A 319 6.41 -25.76 1.18
C ILE A 319 6.24 -26.54 -0.12
N ASP A 320 7.26 -26.54 -0.98
CA ASP A 320 7.21 -27.26 -2.25
C ASP A 320 7.06 -28.76 -2.04
N ASP A 321 7.77 -29.34 -1.06
CA ASP A 321 7.62 -30.73 -0.66
C ASP A 321 6.19 -31.01 -0.16
N TYR A 322 5.64 -30.16 0.70
CA TYR A 322 4.25 -30.28 1.14
C TYR A 322 3.25 -30.19 -0.02
N LEU A 323 3.42 -29.26 -0.96
CA LEU A 323 2.52 -29.11 -2.11
C LEU A 323 2.58 -30.35 -3.00
N LEU A 324 3.80 -30.81 -3.28
CA LEU A 324 4.06 -31.92 -4.19
C LEU A 324 3.74 -33.27 -3.58
N ASN A 325 3.94 -33.48 -2.28
CA ASN A 325 3.88 -34.79 -1.64
C ASN A 325 2.75 -34.92 -0.60
N GLY A 326 2.29 -33.81 -0.02
CA GLY A 326 1.28 -33.80 1.03
C GLY A 326 1.83 -34.34 2.34
N ASP A 327 1.08 -35.24 2.97
CA ASP A 327 1.52 -35.92 4.18
C ASP A 327 2.43 -37.12 3.85
N ILE A 328 3.71 -36.98 4.18
CA ILE A 328 4.70 -38.07 4.09
C ILE A 328 4.84 -38.79 5.45
N SER A 329 4.44 -38.16 6.56
CA SER A 329 4.63 -38.70 7.93
C SER A 329 3.49 -39.61 8.39
N GLY A 330 2.37 -39.67 7.66
CA GLY A 330 1.20 -40.49 7.99
C GLY A 330 0.27 -39.83 9.01
N GLU A 331 0.36 -38.50 9.15
CA GLU A 331 -0.52 -37.69 9.97
C GLU A 331 -1.82 -37.32 9.23
N ASN A 332 -2.93 -37.93 9.65
CA ASN A 332 -4.27 -37.68 9.09
C ASN A 332 -4.63 -36.19 8.98
N VAL A 333 -4.21 -35.35 9.93
CA VAL A 333 -4.50 -33.91 9.91
C VAL A 333 -3.80 -33.20 8.75
N ILE A 334 -2.55 -33.57 8.46
CA ILE A 334 -1.77 -33.01 7.35
C ILE A 334 -2.36 -33.48 6.02
N ALA A 335 -2.73 -34.76 5.94
CA ALA A 335 -3.37 -35.34 4.77
C ALA A 335 -4.72 -34.67 4.45
N GLU A 336 -5.56 -34.43 5.47
CA GLU A 336 -6.83 -33.73 5.30
C GLU A 336 -6.63 -32.28 4.85
N ARG A 337 -5.67 -31.55 5.43
CA ARG A 337 -5.35 -30.18 5.03
C ARG A 337 -4.89 -30.12 3.58
N HIS A 338 -4.02 -31.04 3.17
CA HIS A 338 -3.54 -31.12 1.78
C HIS A 338 -4.70 -31.43 0.83
N ALA A 339 -5.56 -32.39 1.17
CA ALA A 339 -6.72 -32.75 0.37
C ALA A 339 -7.73 -31.60 0.21
N ARG A 340 -7.91 -30.76 1.23
CA ARG A 340 -8.74 -29.54 1.13
C ARG A 340 -8.12 -28.51 0.19
N LEU A 341 -6.80 -28.33 0.24
CA LEU A 341 -6.08 -27.42 -0.65
C LEU A 341 -6.11 -27.92 -2.10
N PHE A 342 -6.03 -29.24 -2.31
CA PHE A 342 -6.02 -29.91 -3.61
C PHE A 342 -7.31 -30.68 -3.92
N GLY A 343 -8.45 -29.99 -3.84
CA GLY A 343 -9.77 -30.53 -4.19
C GLY A 343 -10.04 -30.68 -5.70
N GLU A 344 -11.29 -31.00 -6.04
CA GLU A 344 -11.76 -31.22 -7.42
C GLU A 344 -12.57 -30.04 -7.99
N GLU A 345 -12.32 -28.82 -7.49
CA GLU A 345 -12.99 -27.61 -7.98
C GLU A 345 -12.33 -27.08 -9.27
N LEU A 346 -12.96 -26.07 -9.87
CA LEU A 346 -12.57 -25.51 -11.18
C LEU A 346 -11.17 -24.88 -11.17
N ASP A 347 -10.71 -24.32 -10.05
CA ASP A 347 -9.36 -23.76 -9.88
C ASP A 347 -8.24 -24.80 -10.01
N LEU A 348 -8.57 -26.08 -9.82
CA LEU A 348 -7.67 -27.21 -10.05
C LEU A 348 -8.08 -28.06 -11.25
N LEU A 349 -8.88 -27.47 -12.14
CA LEU A 349 -9.41 -28.06 -13.36
C LEU A 349 -10.04 -29.44 -13.09
N PHE A 350 -10.91 -29.50 -12.08
CA PHE A 350 -11.66 -30.70 -11.70
C PHE A 350 -10.76 -31.92 -11.40
N GLY A 351 -9.67 -31.69 -10.66
CA GLY A 351 -8.74 -32.72 -10.22
C GLY A 351 -7.67 -33.11 -11.24
N TYR A 352 -7.64 -32.48 -12.42
CA TYR A 352 -6.59 -32.72 -13.42
C TYR A 352 -5.19 -32.42 -12.87
N TYR A 353 -5.01 -31.31 -12.15
CA TYR A 353 -3.71 -30.95 -11.59
C TYR A 353 -3.23 -31.93 -10.51
N ARG A 354 -4.14 -32.52 -9.74
CA ARG A 354 -3.79 -33.58 -8.79
C ARG A 354 -3.25 -34.83 -9.50
N LYS A 355 -3.89 -35.24 -10.60
CA LYS A 355 -3.42 -36.36 -11.41
C LYS A 355 -2.03 -36.09 -11.99
N GLN A 356 -1.74 -34.85 -12.39
CA GLN A 356 -0.40 -34.49 -12.87
C GLN A 356 0.67 -34.67 -11.79
N ILE A 357 0.38 -34.29 -10.54
CA ILE A 357 1.27 -34.53 -9.41
C ILE A 357 1.50 -36.04 -9.20
N GLU A 358 0.43 -36.86 -9.29
CA GLU A 358 0.56 -38.33 -9.15
C GLU A 358 1.41 -38.96 -10.28
N VAL A 359 1.29 -38.45 -11.50
CA VAL A 359 2.13 -38.87 -12.64
C VAL A 359 3.60 -38.51 -12.37
N TYR A 360 3.88 -37.27 -11.97
CA TYR A 360 5.23 -36.81 -11.63
C TYR A 360 5.89 -37.67 -10.54
N ARG A 361 5.15 -38.03 -9.48
CA ARG A 361 5.67 -38.88 -8.40
C ARG A 361 5.97 -40.32 -8.85
N SER A 362 5.17 -40.86 -9.77
CA SER A 362 5.22 -42.29 -10.15
C SER A 362 6.13 -42.57 -11.34
N GLN A 363 6.24 -41.63 -12.27
CA GLN A 363 7.07 -41.72 -13.47
C GLN A 363 8.23 -40.75 -13.33
N GLY A 364 9.35 -41.21 -12.79
CA GLY A 364 10.53 -40.36 -12.55
C GLY A 364 11.25 -39.80 -13.80
N ASN A 365 10.56 -39.67 -14.94
CA ASN A 365 11.03 -39.08 -16.20
C ASN A 365 9.84 -38.55 -17.06
N GLY A 366 8.87 -37.85 -16.46
CA GLY A 366 7.77 -37.20 -17.18
C GLY A 366 6.93 -36.29 -16.29
N GLY A 367 6.51 -35.12 -16.79
CA GLY A 367 5.70 -34.17 -16.01
C GLY A 367 6.49 -33.02 -15.35
N GLU A 368 7.82 -32.97 -15.49
CA GLU A 368 8.66 -31.97 -14.82
C GLU A 368 8.36 -30.54 -15.28
N GLU A 369 8.25 -30.32 -16.60
CA GLU A 369 7.93 -29.02 -17.16
C GLU A 369 6.51 -28.59 -16.78
N GLU A 370 5.53 -29.50 -16.88
CA GLU A 370 4.14 -29.19 -16.50
C GLU A 370 4.01 -28.86 -15.00
N ILE A 371 4.67 -29.62 -14.12
CA ILE A 371 4.65 -29.32 -12.69
C ILE A 371 5.36 -28.01 -12.40
N ALA A 372 6.51 -27.74 -13.01
CA ALA A 372 7.23 -26.49 -12.83
C ALA A 372 6.38 -25.26 -13.23
N GLU A 373 5.58 -25.36 -14.30
CA GLU A 373 4.63 -24.32 -14.70
C GLU A 373 3.47 -24.12 -13.70
N LEU A 374 3.03 -25.19 -13.03
CA LEU A 374 1.92 -25.16 -12.07
C LEU A 374 2.33 -24.70 -10.66
N MET A 375 3.58 -24.95 -10.26
CA MET A 375 4.09 -24.68 -8.91
C MET A 375 3.87 -23.24 -8.42
N PRO A 376 4.12 -22.18 -9.22
CA PRO A 376 3.83 -20.82 -8.80
C PRO A 376 2.35 -20.62 -8.42
N GLY A 377 1.41 -21.22 -9.18
CA GLY A 377 -0.01 -21.19 -8.85
C GLY A 377 -0.33 -21.91 -7.54
N PHE A 378 0.28 -23.08 -7.29
CA PHE A 378 0.09 -23.82 -6.04
C PHE A 378 0.63 -23.09 -4.81
N ARG A 379 1.79 -22.44 -4.94
CA ARG A 379 2.37 -21.59 -3.89
C ARG A 379 1.46 -20.41 -3.55
N ARG A 380 0.90 -19.72 -4.54
CA ARG A 380 -0.10 -18.65 -4.32
C ARG A 380 -1.36 -19.20 -3.65
N LYS A 381 -1.87 -20.34 -4.10
CA LYS A 381 -3.03 -20.98 -3.48
C LYS A 381 -2.76 -21.32 -2.02
N TYR A 382 -1.60 -21.93 -1.71
CA TYR A 382 -1.17 -22.18 -0.34
C TYR A 382 -1.02 -20.89 0.46
N PHE A 383 -0.45 -19.84 -0.12
CA PHE A 383 -0.29 -18.55 0.52
C PHE A 383 -1.64 -17.98 1.00
N PHE A 384 -2.68 -18.02 0.16
CA PHE A 384 -3.99 -17.47 0.51
C PHE A 384 -4.93 -18.44 1.24
N GLU A 385 -4.89 -19.75 0.97
CA GLU A 385 -5.91 -20.70 1.44
C GLU A 385 -5.42 -21.69 2.52
N SER A 386 -4.12 -21.74 2.84
CA SER A 386 -3.62 -22.67 3.88
C SER A 386 -4.21 -22.36 5.26
N GLU A 387 -4.55 -23.40 6.03
CA GLU A 387 -5.02 -23.28 7.42
C GLU A 387 -3.87 -23.12 8.44
N GLU A 388 -2.61 -23.15 8.00
CA GLU A 388 -1.46 -23.04 8.90
C GLU A 388 -1.32 -21.63 9.50
N GLU A 389 -1.24 -21.59 10.83
CA GLU A 389 -0.87 -20.39 11.57
C GLU A 389 0.63 -20.13 11.44
N GLY A 390 0.99 -19.31 10.47
CA GLY A 390 1.72 -18.09 10.81
C GLY A 390 3.23 -18.05 10.63
N GLU A 391 3.96 -19.11 10.24
CA GLU A 391 5.40 -18.94 9.95
C GLU A 391 5.82 -19.33 8.53
N LEU A 392 5.44 -20.52 8.05
CA LEU A 392 5.88 -20.99 6.74
C LEU A 392 5.32 -20.13 5.61
N ARG A 393 4.02 -19.84 5.64
CA ARG A 393 3.35 -18.90 4.72
C ARG A 393 4.11 -17.57 4.63
N ARG A 394 4.54 -17.03 5.78
CA ARG A 394 5.18 -15.71 5.88
C ARG A 394 6.50 -15.65 5.11
N LYS A 395 7.21 -16.78 5.01
CA LYS A 395 8.49 -16.89 4.29
C LYS A 395 8.33 -16.74 2.77
N LEU A 396 7.13 -16.91 2.21
CA LEU A 396 6.88 -16.72 0.78
C LEU A 396 6.86 -15.25 0.37
N ILE A 397 6.80 -14.31 1.33
CA ILE A 397 6.88 -12.87 1.03
C ILE A 397 8.36 -12.48 0.81
N PRO A 398 8.70 -11.72 -0.25
CA PRO A 398 10.09 -11.34 -0.55
C PRO A 398 10.81 -10.54 0.55
N TYR A 399 10.05 -9.86 1.41
CA TYR A 399 10.51 -9.10 2.57
C TYR A 399 10.39 -9.97 3.84
N VAL A 400 11.50 -10.60 4.24
CA VAL A 400 11.55 -11.61 5.31
C VAL A 400 11.22 -11.01 6.68
N HIS A 401 11.58 -9.75 6.91
CA HIS A 401 11.31 -9.04 8.16
C HIS A 401 10.04 -8.19 8.11
N PHE A 402 9.19 -8.34 7.09
CA PHE A 402 7.92 -7.60 6.98
C PHE A 402 7.03 -7.72 8.21
N TYR A 403 6.88 -8.93 8.75
CA TYR A 403 6.03 -9.15 9.93
C TYR A 403 6.67 -8.58 11.20
N THR A 404 7.98 -8.67 11.34
CA THR A 404 8.73 -8.02 12.42
C THR A 404 8.57 -6.49 12.35
N PHE A 405 8.56 -5.92 11.15
CA PHE A 405 8.30 -4.51 10.92
C PHE A 405 6.87 -4.13 11.33
N MET A 406 5.86 -4.88 10.88
CA MET A 406 4.46 -4.69 11.27
C MET A 406 4.27 -4.74 12.79
N GLU A 407 4.81 -5.76 13.47
CA GLU A 407 4.78 -5.86 14.93
C GLU A 407 5.47 -4.67 15.63
N SER A 408 6.51 -4.11 15.00
CA SER A 408 7.22 -2.92 15.51
C SER A 408 6.41 -1.64 15.35
N LEU A 409 5.48 -1.58 14.39
CA LEU A 409 4.55 -0.45 14.24
C LEU A 409 3.48 -0.44 15.33
N GLU A 410 3.16 -1.60 15.90
CA GLU A 410 2.08 -1.75 16.89
C GLU A 410 2.60 -1.83 18.33
N SER A 411 3.81 -2.37 18.55
CA SER A 411 4.30 -2.71 19.90
C SER A 411 5.61 -2.02 20.26
N ARG A 412 5.57 -1.21 21.34
CA ARG A 412 6.78 -0.63 21.96
C ARG A 412 7.76 -1.68 22.48
N GLN A 413 7.24 -2.84 22.91
CA GLN A 413 8.09 -3.97 23.31
C GLN A 413 8.89 -4.49 22.12
N LYS A 414 8.24 -4.66 20.97
CA LYS A 414 8.90 -5.10 19.74
C LYS A 414 9.92 -4.07 19.25
N GLN A 415 9.58 -2.77 19.28
CA GLN A 415 10.51 -1.68 18.99
C GLN A 415 11.79 -1.79 19.84
N THR A 416 11.64 -2.05 21.14
CA THR A 416 12.79 -2.22 22.05
C THR A 416 13.65 -3.44 21.69
N GLN A 417 13.02 -4.55 21.27
CA GLN A 417 13.71 -5.78 20.86
C GLN A 417 14.53 -5.55 19.58
N VAL A 418 13.92 -4.99 18.54
CA VAL A 418 14.57 -4.80 17.23
C VAL A 418 15.60 -3.68 17.22
N ARG A 419 15.56 -2.76 18.19
CA ARG A 419 16.49 -1.62 18.29
C ARG A 419 17.96 -2.05 18.28
N ARG A 420 18.30 -3.16 18.95
CA ARG A 420 19.68 -3.66 18.97
C ARG A 420 20.13 -4.08 17.58
N ASP A 421 19.28 -4.80 16.87
CA ASP A 421 19.57 -5.31 15.53
C ASP A 421 19.65 -4.16 14.53
N LEU A 422 18.79 -3.15 14.64
CA LEU A 422 18.87 -1.93 13.83
C LEU A 422 20.17 -1.15 14.07
N ILE A 423 20.63 -0.98 15.31
CA ILE A 423 21.92 -0.35 15.62
C ILE A 423 23.06 -1.14 14.98
N ARG A 424 23.03 -2.47 15.10
CA ARG A 424 24.03 -3.34 14.48
C ARG A 424 24.02 -3.21 12.96
N GLY A 425 22.85 -3.20 12.34
CA GLY A 425 22.66 -2.97 10.91
C GLY A 425 23.18 -1.61 10.45
N LEU A 426 22.93 -0.55 11.22
CA LEU A 426 23.43 0.81 10.94
C LEU A 426 24.95 0.88 11.03
N ASN A 427 25.55 0.33 12.09
CA ASN A 427 27.00 0.27 12.23
C ASN A 427 27.63 -0.49 11.06
N TYR A 428 27.01 -1.59 10.63
CA TYR A 428 27.45 -2.34 9.46
C TYR A 428 27.32 -1.48 8.19
N ALA A 429 26.20 -0.79 7.99
CA ALA A 429 25.98 0.07 6.83
C ALA A 429 26.99 1.23 6.75
N PHE A 430 27.30 1.86 7.89
CA PHE A 430 28.21 3.02 7.97
C PHE A 430 29.66 2.64 7.72
N THR A 431 30.10 1.52 8.32
CA THR A 431 31.48 1.04 8.22
C THR A 431 31.72 0.18 6.99
N LYS A 432 30.68 -0.48 6.48
CA LYS A 432 30.74 -1.56 5.47
C LYS A 432 31.62 -2.73 5.93
N LYS A 433 31.78 -2.90 7.24
CA LYS A 433 32.60 -3.94 7.89
C LYS A 433 31.80 -4.71 8.92
N LEU A 434 32.19 -5.97 9.14
CA LEU A 434 31.63 -6.77 10.22
C LEU A 434 32.24 -6.33 11.55
N MET A 435 31.37 -5.89 12.46
CA MET A 435 31.73 -5.35 13.77
C MET A 435 31.64 -6.44 14.84
N ASP A 436 32.45 -6.31 15.90
CA ASP A 436 32.34 -7.19 17.07
C ASP A 436 30.97 -7.05 17.75
N ALA A 437 30.36 -8.19 18.11
CA ALA A 437 29.02 -8.21 18.69
C ALA A 437 28.93 -7.59 20.10
N SER A 438 30.07 -7.36 20.77
CA SER A 438 30.12 -6.62 22.03
C SER A 438 29.87 -5.12 21.86
N GLU A 439 29.97 -4.60 20.64
CA GLU A 439 29.74 -3.19 20.34
C GLU A 439 28.25 -2.90 20.18
N THR A 440 27.60 -2.48 21.27
CA THR A 440 26.14 -2.24 21.30
C THR A 440 25.74 -0.77 21.08
N GLN A 441 26.71 0.13 20.93
CA GLN A 441 26.48 1.56 20.68
C GLN A 441 26.31 1.84 19.19
N LEU A 442 25.63 2.92 18.83
CA LEU A 442 25.61 3.44 17.46
C LEU A 442 26.79 4.38 17.27
N PHE A 443 27.57 4.22 16.20
CA PHE A 443 28.77 5.03 15.97
C PHE A 443 28.60 5.97 14.78
N ALA A 444 28.87 7.26 14.98
CA ALA A 444 29.06 8.20 13.87
C ALA A 444 30.47 8.01 13.30
N VAL A 445 30.57 7.35 12.15
CA VAL A 445 31.86 6.92 11.58
C VAL A 445 32.03 7.47 10.17
N ASN A 446 33.19 8.03 9.86
CA ASN A 446 33.51 8.49 8.51
C ASN A 446 34.06 7.35 7.62
N ASP A 447 34.32 7.64 6.35
CA ASP A 447 34.80 6.61 5.40
C ASP A 447 36.18 6.02 5.74
N ASN A 448 36.96 6.70 6.58
CA ASN A 448 38.26 6.23 7.08
C ASN A 448 38.13 5.42 8.39
N LEU A 449 36.90 5.06 8.79
CA LEU A 449 36.60 4.32 10.01
C LEU A 449 36.94 5.08 11.32
N LEU A 450 37.12 6.40 11.24
CA LEU A 450 37.25 7.26 12.42
C LEU A 450 35.88 7.45 13.05
N VAL A 451 35.80 7.17 14.34
CA VAL A 451 34.62 7.39 15.18
C VAL A 451 34.63 8.83 15.66
N HIS A 452 33.61 9.59 15.27
CA HIS A 452 33.41 10.95 15.75
C HIS A 452 32.64 10.96 17.08
N GLU A 453 31.64 10.07 17.22
CA GLU A 453 30.83 9.96 18.42
C GLU A 453 30.22 8.57 18.57
N ALA A 454 29.91 8.17 19.81
CA ALA A 454 29.31 6.90 20.15
C ALA A 454 28.04 7.11 20.99
N TYR A 455 26.88 6.82 20.40
CA TYR A 455 25.58 6.97 21.03
C TYR A 455 25.17 5.69 21.75
N SER A 456 24.81 5.83 23.02
CA SER A 456 24.28 4.71 23.81
C SER A 456 22.90 4.27 23.29
N MET A 457 22.50 3.04 23.61
CA MET A 457 21.19 2.51 23.22
C MET A 457 20.01 3.37 23.74
N GLY A 458 20.21 4.08 24.86
CA GLY A 458 19.21 4.98 25.44
C GLY A 458 18.97 6.26 24.63
N GLN A 459 19.98 6.71 23.87
CA GLN A 459 19.91 7.88 23.00
C GLN A 459 19.27 7.57 21.64
N VAL A 460 19.08 6.28 21.32
CA VAL A 460 18.41 5.83 20.10
C VAL A 460 16.97 5.47 20.45
N VAL A 461 16.04 6.28 19.95
CA VAL A 461 14.61 6.14 20.21
C VAL A 461 13.89 5.79 18.92
N LEU A 462 13.06 4.74 18.98
CA LEU A 462 12.15 4.38 17.90
C LEU A 462 10.77 4.93 18.21
N THR A 463 10.17 5.58 17.21
CA THR A 463 8.79 6.06 17.25
C THR A 463 8.07 5.63 15.98
N VAL A 464 6.74 5.63 16.06
CA VAL A 464 5.86 5.35 14.92
C VAL A 464 5.22 6.64 14.47
N ASP A 465 4.72 6.62 13.25
CA ASP A 465 3.91 7.71 12.72
C ASP A 465 2.67 7.99 13.59
N GLU A 466 2.28 9.26 13.66
CA GLU A 466 1.14 9.69 14.48
C GLU A 466 -0.18 9.23 13.87
N SER A 467 -1.13 8.84 14.72
CA SER A 467 -2.48 8.53 14.29
C SER A 467 -3.20 9.79 13.82
N ARG A 468 -4.02 9.65 12.77
CA ARG A 468 -4.86 10.72 12.25
C ARG A 468 -6.34 10.40 12.46
N ASP A 469 -7.07 11.40 12.95
CA ASP A 469 -8.52 11.31 13.15
C ASP A 469 -9.29 11.70 11.88
N ASP A 470 -8.70 12.54 11.04
CA ASP A 470 -9.28 13.04 9.78
C ASP A 470 -9.17 12.05 8.61
N LEU A 471 -8.25 11.09 8.67
CA LEU A 471 -7.97 10.14 7.59
C LEU A 471 -7.93 8.68 8.08
N ASP A 472 -8.31 7.77 7.17
CA ASP A 472 -8.08 6.34 7.30
C ASP A 472 -6.58 6.03 7.11
N ARG A 473 -5.81 6.13 8.20
CA ARG A 473 -4.36 5.93 8.21
C ARG A 473 -3.94 4.87 9.23
N LEU A 474 -3.19 3.87 8.79
CA LEU A 474 -2.45 2.94 9.65
C LEU A 474 -0.95 3.31 9.63
N PRO A 475 -0.23 3.24 10.77
CA PRO A 475 1.18 3.61 10.83
C PRO A 475 2.02 2.74 9.89
N SER A 476 2.61 3.28 8.83
CA SER A 476 3.40 2.50 7.83
C SER A 476 4.91 2.77 7.90
N ARG A 477 5.35 3.57 8.88
CA ARG A 477 6.72 4.08 8.97
C ARG A 477 7.21 4.07 10.42
N LEU A 478 8.49 3.75 10.58
CA LEU A 478 9.22 3.93 11.83
C LEU A 478 10.14 5.14 11.70
N PHE A 479 10.36 5.83 12.81
CA PHE A 479 11.35 6.89 12.90
C PHE A 479 12.37 6.53 13.96
N LEU A 480 13.64 6.53 13.56
CA LEU A 480 14.77 6.37 14.47
C LEU A 480 15.35 7.75 14.73
N THR A 481 15.23 8.21 15.97
CA THR A 481 15.78 9.50 16.40
C THR A 481 16.99 9.24 17.31
N VAL A 482 18.10 9.90 17.01
CA VAL A 482 19.34 9.86 17.79
C VAL A 482 19.51 11.20 18.50
N ASP A 483 19.68 11.14 19.81
CA ASP A 483 19.93 12.29 20.70
C ASP A 483 18.90 13.43 20.57
N HIS A 484 17.65 13.09 20.21
CA HIS A 484 16.55 14.03 19.97
C HIS A 484 16.74 15.02 18.80
N GLU A 485 17.85 14.95 18.07
CA GLU A 485 18.18 15.89 17.00
C GLU A 485 18.07 15.25 15.60
N THR A 486 18.77 14.13 15.39
CA THR A 486 18.88 13.54 14.05
C THR A 486 17.86 12.43 13.87
N ARG A 487 17.00 12.55 12.85
CA ARG A 487 15.88 11.63 12.59
C ARG A 487 16.04 10.91 11.25
N LEU A 488 15.94 9.58 11.28
CA LEU A 488 15.87 8.73 10.10
C LEU A 488 14.44 8.20 9.93
N GLU A 489 13.82 8.54 8.80
CA GLU A 489 12.57 7.89 8.37
C GLU A 489 12.88 6.50 7.79
N MET A 490 12.21 5.48 8.32
CA MET A 490 12.39 4.09 7.92
C MET A 490 11.06 3.50 7.44
N LYS A 491 10.96 3.32 6.12
CA LYS A 491 9.98 2.43 5.49
C LYS A 491 10.50 0.99 5.48
N LEU A 492 9.68 0.04 5.03
CA LEU A 492 10.04 -1.37 4.99
C LEU A 492 11.37 -1.67 4.28
N PRO A 493 11.74 -1.07 3.12
CA PRO A 493 13.01 -1.38 2.46
C PRO A 493 14.24 -1.05 3.31
N VAL A 494 14.22 0.08 4.02
CA VAL A 494 15.29 0.51 4.93
C VAL A 494 15.38 -0.45 6.11
N PHE A 495 14.24 -0.77 6.72
CA PHE A 495 14.18 -1.71 7.84
C PHE A 495 14.67 -3.11 7.43
N GLU A 496 14.16 -3.65 6.32
CA GLU A 496 14.56 -4.95 5.77
C GLU A 496 16.07 -5.00 5.49
N TYR A 497 16.62 -3.96 4.88
CA TYR A 497 18.05 -3.87 4.61
C TYR A 497 18.88 -3.90 5.89
N LEU A 498 18.53 -3.08 6.89
CA LEU A 498 19.27 -3.02 8.16
C LEU A 498 19.18 -4.34 8.93
N MET A 499 18.01 -4.99 8.96
CA MET A 499 17.84 -6.28 9.62
C MET A 499 18.64 -7.39 8.93
N ARG A 500 18.65 -7.44 7.58
CA ARG A 500 19.47 -8.39 6.83
C ARG A 500 20.97 -8.18 7.07
N LEU A 501 21.42 -6.92 7.18
CA LEU A 501 22.80 -6.62 7.54
C LEU A 501 23.13 -7.09 8.96
N ALA A 502 22.21 -6.92 9.90
CA ALA A 502 22.36 -7.38 11.29
C ALA A 502 22.49 -8.90 11.39
N ASP A 503 21.79 -9.64 10.53
CA ASP A 503 21.87 -11.10 10.39
C ASP A 503 23.14 -11.56 9.64
N GLY A 504 23.96 -10.63 9.13
CA GLY A 504 25.22 -10.93 8.44
C GLY A 504 25.13 -11.05 6.92
N GLY A 505 24.04 -10.59 6.31
CA GLY A 505 23.85 -10.57 4.87
C GLY A 505 24.84 -9.63 4.15
N LEU A 506 25.78 -10.17 3.37
CA LEU A 506 26.84 -9.40 2.71
C LEU A 506 26.41 -8.71 1.41
N ASN A 507 25.40 -9.26 0.71
CA ASN A 507 24.90 -8.77 -0.57
C ASN A 507 23.37 -8.57 -0.47
N CYS A 508 22.94 -7.38 -0.07
CA CYS A 508 21.53 -7.08 0.09
C CYS A 508 20.97 -6.40 -1.18
N THR A 509 19.94 -7.00 -1.79
CA THR A 509 19.28 -6.56 -3.03
C THR A 509 18.76 -5.12 -3.00
N LEU A 510 18.56 -4.55 -1.81
CA LEU A 510 18.00 -3.20 -1.59
C LEU A 510 19.06 -2.10 -1.44
N LYS A 511 20.35 -2.44 -1.53
CA LYS A 511 21.45 -1.51 -1.23
C LYS A 511 21.37 -0.19 -2.00
N GLN A 512 21.10 -0.26 -3.30
CA GLN A 512 21.04 0.93 -4.16
C GLN A 512 19.91 1.89 -3.78
N GLU A 513 18.83 1.36 -3.20
CA GLU A 513 17.65 2.14 -2.81
C GLU A 513 17.85 2.90 -1.49
N VAL A 514 18.72 2.40 -0.61
CA VAL A 514 18.85 2.89 0.78
C VAL A 514 20.20 3.54 1.09
N ASP A 515 21.26 3.26 0.33
CA ASP A 515 22.62 3.71 0.62
C ASP A 515 22.73 5.25 0.69
N ILE A 516 22.02 5.98 -0.18
CA ILE A 516 22.03 7.45 -0.17
C ILE A 516 21.41 7.98 1.12
N LEU A 517 20.24 7.45 1.50
CA LEU A 517 19.54 7.86 2.72
C LEU A 517 20.38 7.59 3.97
N LEU A 518 20.98 6.40 4.07
CA LEU A 518 21.83 6.03 5.20
C LEU A 518 23.14 6.83 5.22
N GLY A 519 23.70 7.15 4.04
CA GLY A 519 24.87 8.01 3.91
C GLY A 519 24.60 9.44 4.39
N THR A 520 23.47 10.03 3.99
CA THR A 520 23.03 11.34 4.48
C THR A 520 22.84 11.32 5.99
N PHE A 521 22.10 10.33 6.52
CA PHE A 521 21.89 10.20 7.95
C PHE A 521 23.20 10.04 8.74
N ARG A 522 24.16 9.25 8.24
CA ARG A 522 25.50 9.14 8.83
C ARG A 522 26.23 10.47 8.85
N ASN A 523 26.18 11.22 7.76
CA ASN A 523 26.85 12.52 7.66
C ASN A 523 26.21 13.56 8.58
N ASP A 524 24.89 13.51 8.77
CA ASP A 524 24.17 14.35 9.73
C ASP A 524 24.60 14.03 11.17
N LEU A 525 24.76 12.76 11.53
CA LEU A 525 25.30 12.39 12.85
C LEU A 525 26.73 12.91 13.06
N ILE A 526 27.55 12.92 12.01
CA ILE A 526 28.92 13.45 12.06
C ILE A 526 28.92 14.98 12.20
N SER A 527 28.03 15.69 11.52
CA SER A 527 28.00 17.15 11.54
C SER A 527 27.60 17.72 12.91
N HIS A 528 26.79 16.97 13.68
CA HIS A 528 26.41 17.33 15.05
C HIS A 528 27.44 16.88 16.10
N SER A 529 28.38 15.99 15.74
CA SER A 529 29.40 15.47 16.66
C SER A 529 30.62 16.38 16.81
N LYS A 530 31.28 16.31 17.97
CA LYS A 530 32.56 16.99 18.24
C LYS A 530 33.66 15.98 18.49
N LEU A 531 34.73 16.05 17.70
CA LEU A 531 35.92 15.23 17.91
C LEU A 531 36.63 15.64 19.20
N ASP A 532 37.08 14.64 19.96
CA ASP A 532 37.99 14.86 21.08
C ASP A 532 39.38 15.24 20.53
N GLU A 533 39.93 16.36 20.99
CA GLU A 533 41.24 16.86 20.54
C GLU A 533 42.41 15.96 21.00
N PHE A 534 42.20 15.09 21.98
CA PHE A 534 43.26 14.30 22.62
C PHE A 534 43.10 12.79 22.44
N LEU A 535 41.94 12.33 21.97
CA LEU A 535 41.63 10.91 21.80
C LEU A 535 41.08 10.62 20.41
N LEU A 536 41.81 9.82 19.65
CA LEU A 536 41.38 9.36 18.34
C LEU A 536 40.88 7.92 18.43
N VAL A 537 39.59 7.70 18.15
CA VAL A 537 38.96 6.37 18.18
C VAL A 537 38.72 5.89 16.75
N VAL A 538 39.31 4.77 16.36
CA VAL A 538 39.19 4.20 15.00
C VAL A 538 38.80 2.73 15.06
N PHE A 539 38.01 2.27 14.11
CA PHE A 539 37.77 0.84 13.93
C PHE A 539 38.90 0.17 13.14
N ALA A 540 39.51 -0.84 13.72
CA ALA A 540 40.56 -1.65 13.09
C ALA A 540 40.21 -3.14 13.14
N LEU A 541 40.67 -3.89 12.14
CA LEU A 541 40.47 -5.34 12.06
C LEU A 541 41.22 -6.04 13.22
N ASP A 542 40.51 -6.82 14.02
CA ASP A 542 41.10 -7.79 14.93
C ASP A 542 41.43 -9.07 14.16
N PRO A 543 42.71 -9.40 13.94
CA PRO A 543 43.10 -10.56 13.13
C PRO A 543 42.73 -11.90 13.79
N VAL A 544 42.47 -11.94 15.10
CA VAL A 544 42.11 -13.17 15.83
C VAL A 544 40.62 -13.45 15.68
N LYS A 545 39.79 -12.42 15.79
CA LYS A 545 38.33 -12.54 15.71
C LYS A 545 37.77 -12.40 14.29
N GLY A 546 38.53 -11.80 13.37
CA GLY A 546 38.08 -11.53 12.00
C GLY A 546 37.01 -10.43 11.90
N VAL A 547 36.88 -9.59 12.92
CA VAL A 547 35.90 -8.49 13.00
C VAL A 547 36.59 -7.18 13.36
N TYR A 548 35.94 -6.05 13.07
CA TYR A 548 36.44 -4.73 13.42
C TYR A 548 36.09 -4.38 14.87
N VAL A 549 37.07 -3.86 15.61
CA VAL A 549 36.98 -3.45 17.02
C VAL A 549 37.48 -2.02 17.18
N ARG A 550 36.98 -1.30 18.20
CA ARG A 550 37.49 0.03 18.53
C ARG A 550 38.94 -0.04 18.98
N ARG A 551 39.75 0.89 18.49
CA ARG A 551 41.11 1.15 18.95
C ARG A 551 41.22 2.63 19.27
N GLU A 552 41.65 2.90 20.50
CA GLU A 552 41.92 4.24 21.00
C GLU A 552 43.40 4.56 20.77
N ILE A 553 43.65 5.72 20.17
CA ILE A 553 44.98 6.28 19.93
C ILE A 553 45.03 7.62 20.66
N ASN A 554 45.80 7.68 21.74
CA ASN A 554 46.09 8.95 22.40
C ASN A 554 47.03 9.77 21.52
N MET A 555 46.67 11.03 21.24
CA MET A 555 47.45 11.93 20.40
C MET A 555 48.49 12.73 21.18
#